data_AF-A0A519RP21-F1
#
_entry.id   AF-A0A519RP21-F1
#
_cell.length_a   1.000
_cell.length_b   1.000
_cell.length_c   1.000
_cell.angle_alpha   90.00
_cell.angle_beta   90.00
_cell.angle_gamma   90.00
#
_symmetry.space_group_name_H-M   'P 1'
#
loop_
_entity.id
_entity.type
_entity.pdbx_description
1 polymer ?
#
loop_
_entity_poly.entity_id
_entity_poly.type
_entity_poly.pdbx_seq_one_letter_code
_entity_poly.pdbx_strand_id
1 'polypeptide(L)'
;MIFDFFKSKASERPEDVKGIRHALLQFIKQELQKAEGGEGANIKGLCIYINCTSAEQQLYEAAIYKDEPERLQSEIQRISDDYVLDLPDNWSLTQTFDEPFPLEAVAMTNLPVALFIKTNSHFVKQSAIAYVKALSGKTLQQSYQLNSDEGRYNIGRDEKAQSDEGYFRTNHIAFPSNSEDERNKYISRQHAHIEWNKNLAKFMLFADEGGVPPRNKVKLRSALTEKILKLHATQIGQELEEGDQIILGESVVLEFSYQPTAHE
;
A
#
# COMPACT_ATOMS: atom_id res chain seq x y z
N MET A 1 10.08 55.19 16.97
CA MET A 1 8.97 54.20 16.99
C MET A 1 9.08 53.37 15.73
N ILE A 2 9.60 52.15 15.85
CA ILE A 2 9.61 51.13 14.79
C ILE A 2 8.75 50.00 15.34
N PHE A 3 7.61 49.76 14.70
CA PHE A 3 6.68 48.71 15.08
C PHE A 3 7.15 47.40 14.44
N ASP A 4 7.45 46.43 15.30
CA ASP A 4 7.80 45.06 14.92
C ASP A 4 6.65 44.38 14.18
N PHE A 5 6.94 43.98 12.94
CA PHE A 5 6.05 43.26 12.03
C PHE A 5 6.17 41.73 12.19
N PHE A 6 6.34 41.25 13.43
CA PHE A 6 6.37 39.82 13.76
C PHE A 6 5.23 39.47 14.73
N LYS A 7 4.00 39.48 14.23
CA LYS A 7 2.90 38.72 14.84
C LYS A 7 2.78 37.37 14.14
N SER A 8 3.38 36.39 14.80
CA SER A 8 2.98 34.98 14.92
C SER A 8 1.96 34.41 13.93
N LYS A 9 2.40 33.39 13.18
CA LYS A 9 1.59 32.31 12.61
C LYS A 9 0.97 31.43 13.72
N ALA A 10 0.20 32.01 14.64
CA ALA A 10 -0.38 31.31 15.79
C ALA A 10 -1.91 31.21 15.74
N SER A 11 -2.54 31.43 14.57
CA SER A 11 -4.01 31.58 14.47
C SER A 11 -4.75 30.39 13.83
N GLU A 12 -4.19 29.18 13.83
CA GLU A 12 -4.87 28.00 13.22
C GLU A 12 -4.99 26.77 14.14
N ARG A 13 -4.60 26.88 15.42
CA ARG A 13 -4.86 25.80 16.40
C ARG A 13 -6.16 26.09 17.12
N PRO A 14 -7.14 25.18 17.15
CA PRO A 14 -8.31 25.35 17.99
C PRO A 14 -7.87 25.42 19.46
N GLU A 15 -8.15 26.54 20.12
CA GLU A 15 -7.70 26.81 21.50
C GLU A 15 -8.66 26.26 22.57
N ASP A 16 -9.84 25.77 22.17
CA ASP A 16 -10.90 25.34 23.09
C ASP A 16 -11.26 23.86 22.94
N VAL A 17 -11.86 23.29 24.01
CA VAL A 17 -12.26 21.87 24.09
C VAL A 17 -13.13 21.46 22.89
N LYS A 18 -14.07 22.32 22.47
CA LYS A 18 -14.99 21.98 21.38
C LYS A 18 -14.28 22.01 20.04
N GLY A 19 -13.41 22.98 19.81
CA GLY A 19 -12.58 23.07 18.61
C GLY A 19 -11.67 21.86 18.45
N ILE A 20 -10.98 21.45 19.52
CA ILE A 20 -10.10 20.26 19.52
C ILE A 20 -10.91 19.00 19.20
N ARG A 21 -12.02 18.78 19.91
CA ARG A 21 -12.89 17.62 19.65
C ARG A 21 -13.42 17.61 18.23
N HIS A 22 -13.87 18.76 17.71
CA HIS A 22 -14.37 18.84 16.34
C HIS A 22 -13.28 18.51 15.32
N ALA A 23 -12.08 19.08 15.48
CA ALA A 23 -10.95 18.80 14.61
C ALA A 23 -10.53 17.32 14.66
N LEU A 24 -10.52 16.72 15.85
CA LEU A 24 -10.24 15.30 16.05
C LEU A 24 -11.28 14.41 15.35
N LEU A 25 -12.58 14.70 15.50
CA LEU A 25 -13.63 13.92 14.85
C LEU A 25 -13.59 14.04 13.32
N GLN A 26 -13.30 15.23 12.79
CA GLN A 26 -13.09 15.41 11.35
C GLN A 26 -11.86 14.65 10.86
N PHE A 27 -10.79 14.62 11.65
CA PHE A 27 -9.60 13.84 11.34
C PHE A 27 -9.89 12.34 11.34
N ILE A 28 -10.52 11.80 12.39
CA ILE A 28 -10.91 10.39 12.48
C ILE A 28 -11.81 10.02 11.30
N LYS A 29 -12.81 10.86 10.99
CA LYS A 29 -13.66 10.67 9.81
C LYS A 29 -12.82 10.54 8.54
N GLN A 30 -11.92 11.48 8.27
CA GLN A 30 -11.09 11.45 7.05
C GLN A 30 -10.22 10.20 6.96
N GLU A 31 -9.66 9.74 8.08
CA GLU A 31 -8.84 8.51 8.10
C GLU A 31 -9.70 7.25 7.92
N LEU A 32 -10.88 7.18 8.54
CA LEU A 32 -11.83 6.09 8.31
C LEU A 32 -12.31 6.07 6.85
N GLN A 33 -12.55 7.23 6.24
CA GLN A 33 -12.92 7.34 4.83
C GLN A 33 -11.79 6.90 3.89
N LYS A 34 -10.52 7.07 4.28
CA LYS A 34 -9.40 6.53 3.48
C LYS A 34 -9.28 5.01 3.58
N ALA A 35 -9.79 4.43 4.67
CA ALA A 35 -9.89 2.99 4.82
C ALA A 35 -11.02 2.37 3.96
N GLU A 36 -11.79 3.18 3.20
CA GLU A 36 -12.90 2.79 2.28
C GLU A 36 -12.49 1.92 1.07
N GLY A 37 -11.34 1.23 1.10
CA GLY A 37 -11.08 0.11 0.19
C GLY A 37 -12.04 -1.08 0.37
N GLY A 38 -13.04 -0.99 1.26
CA GLY A 38 -14.04 -2.02 1.58
C GLY A 38 -13.82 -2.73 2.93
N GLU A 39 -13.09 -2.13 3.87
CA GLU A 39 -12.60 -2.82 5.08
C GLU A 39 -13.08 -2.23 6.41
N GLY A 40 -14.08 -1.34 6.41
CA GLY A 40 -14.70 -0.84 7.64
C GLY A 40 -15.05 -1.96 8.63
N ALA A 41 -15.66 -3.03 8.09
CA ALA A 41 -16.04 -4.24 8.81
C ALA A 41 -14.87 -5.01 9.45
N ASN A 42 -13.62 -4.72 9.06
CA ASN A 42 -12.42 -5.37 9.59
C ASN A 42 -11.75 -4.57 10.72
N ILE A 43 -12.24 -3.39 11.07
CA ILE A 43 -11.67 -2.58 12.14
C ILE A 43 -12.02 -3.21 13.51
N LYS A 44 -10.99 -3.59 14.27
CA LYS A 44 -11.09 -4.05 15.67
C LYS A 44 -11.04 -2.90 16.67
N GLY A 45 -10.40 -1.78 16.32
CA GLY A 45 -10.31 -0.67 17.25
C GLY A 45 -9.54 0.53 16.74
N LEU A 46 -9.63 1.61 17.50
CA LEU A 46 -8.93 2.87 17.25
C LEU A 46 -8.07 3.20 18.47
N CYS A 47 -6.85 3.68 18.24
CA CYS A 47 -5.96 4.17 19.28
C CYS A 47 -5.61 5.62 19.00
N ILE A 48 -5.94 6.50 19.95
CA ILE A 48 -5.65 7.93 19.88
C ILE A 48 -4.45 8.19 20.79
N TYR A 49 -3.37 8.71 20.21
CA TYR A 49 -2.15 9.11 20.91
C TYR A 49 -2.10 10.62 21.00
N ILE A 50 -1.80 11.16 22.18
CA ILE A 50 -1.77 12.59 22.45
C ILE A 50 -0.46 12.95 23.15
N ASN A 51 0.32 13.84 22.52
CA ASN A 51 1.59 14.35 23.05
C ASN A 51 1.52 15.86 23.27
N CYS A 52 0.65 16.27 24.20
CA CYS A 52 0.46 17.66 24.58
C CYS A 52 1.38 18.08 25.74
N THR A 53 1.51 19.38 25.98
CA THR A 53 2.21 19.87 27.16
C THR A 53 1.37 19.66 28.42
N SER A 54 2.01 19.62 29.61
CA SER A 54 1.27 19.49 30.89
C SER A 54 0.26 20.63 31.12
N ALA A 55 0.48 21.81 30.53
CA ALA A 55 -0.44 22.93 30.62
C ALA A 55 -1.74 22.72 29.80
N GLU A 56 -1.66 21.93 28.73
CA GLU A 56 -2.78 21.66 27.82
C GLU A 56 -3.47 20.33 28.13
N GLN A 57 -2.90 19.50 28.99
CA GLN A 57 -3.38 18.14 29.26
C GLN A 57 -4.87 18.10 29.60
N GLN A 58 -5.33 18.91 30.55
CA GLN A 58 -6.75 18.97 30.94
C GLN A 58 -7.69 19.34 29.77
N LEU A 59 -7.19 20.15 28.83
CA LEU A 59 -7.95 20.56 27.65
C LEU A 59 -8.18 19.36 26.71
N TYR A 60 -7.14 18.56 26.45
CA TYR A 60 -7.24 17.35 25.62
C TYR A 60 -8.02 16.25 26.32
N GLU A 61 -7.83 16.04 27.63
CA GLU A 61 -8.59 15.08 28.43
C GLU A 61 -10.10 15.36 28.36
N ALA A 62 -10.48 16.65 28.46
CA ALA A 62 -11.87 17.07 28.30
C ALA A 62 -12.38 16.89 26.86
N ALA A 63 -11.53 17.14 25.85
CA ALA A 63 -11.92 17.03 24.45
C ALA A 63 -12.21 15.59 24.03
N ILE A 64 -11.50 14.61 24.60
CA ILE A 64 -11.67 13.19 24.28
C ILE A 64 -12.55 12.41 25.26
N TYR A 65 -13.11 13.11 26.25
CA TYR A 65 -13.85 12.49 27.35
C TYR A 65 -13.05 11.38 28.06
N LYS A 66 -11.84 11.69 28.55
CA LYS A 66 -10.93 10.69 29.16
C LYS A 66 -11.60 9.84 30.25
N ASP A 67 -12.44 10.46 31.07
CA ASP A 67 -13.17 9.78 32.16
C ASP A 67 -14.46 9.07 31.69
N GLU A 68 -14.94 9.38 30.49
CA GLU A 68 -16.17 8.83 29.88
C GLU A 68 -15.93 8.43 28.41
N PRO A 69 -15.00 7.50 28.12
CA PRO A 69 -14.56 7.20 26.76
C PRO A 69 -15.68 6.73 25.82
N GLU A 70 -16.75 6.16 26.38
CA GLU A 70 -17.93 5.71 25.64
C GLU A 70 -18.67 6.85 24.94
N ARG A 71 -18.55 8.08 25.43
CA ARG A 71 -19.12 9.27 24.78
C ARG A 71 -18.40 9.58 23.48
N LEU A 72 -17.07 9.55 23.49
CA LEU A 72 -16.27 9.74 22.28
C LEU A 72 -16.51 8.58 21.31
N GLN A 73 -16.55 7.34 21.83
CA GLN A 73 -16.84 6.15 21.03
C GLN A 73 -18.19 6.25 20.32
N SER A 74 -19.24 6.69 21.02
CA SER A 74 -20.57 6.90 20.44
C SER A 74 -20.58 8.00 19.38
N GLU A 75 -19.83 9.09 19.57
CA GLU A 75 -19.69 10.15 18.58
C GLU A 75 -18.99 9.64 17.30
N ILE A 76 -17.97 8.79 17.44
CA ILE A 76 -17.26 8.15 16.33
C ILE A 76 -18.17 7.13 15.62
N GLN A 77 -18.92 6.31 16.36
CA GLN A 77 -19.86 5.35 15.79
C GLN A 77 -20.91 6.07 14.93
N ARG A 78 -21.48 7.17 15.44
CA ARG A 78 -22.44 7.96 14.67
C ARG A 78 -21.84 8.50 13.37
N ILE A 79 -20.57 8.93 13.38
CA ILE A 79 -19.87 9.33 12.15
C ILE A 79 -19.73 8.14 11.20
N SER A 80 -19.39 6.95 11.69
CA SER A 80 -19.37 5.77 10.86
C SER A 80 -20.73 5.52 10.21
N ASP A 81 -21.81 5.58 10.98
CA ASP A 81 -23.16 5.30 10.50
C ASP A 81 -23.63 6.36 9.48
N ASP A 82 -23.39 7.65 9.76
CA ASP A 82 -23.76 8.78 8.89
C ASP A 82 -23.06 8.73 7.53
N TYR A 83 -21.86 8.14 7.46
CA TYR A 83 -21.04 8.06 6.25
C TYR A 83 -20.93 6.63 5.68
N VAL A 84 -21.68 5.67 6.23
CA VAL A 84 -21.70 4.26 5.78
C VAL A 84 -20.29 3.64 5.78
N LEU A 85 -19.55 3.84 6.87
CA LEU A 85 -18.17 3.36 7.02
C LEU A 85 -18.08 1.92 7.57
N ASP A 86 -19.22 1.24 7.78
CA ASP A 86 -19.32 -0.17 8.21
C ASP A 86 -18.46 -0.56 9.43
N LEU A 87 -18.27 0.35 10.40
CA LEU A 87 -17.53 0.07 11.63
C LEU A 87 -18.27 -0.98 12.50
N PRO A 88 -17.65 -2.11 12.89
CA PRO A 88 -18.31 -3.18 13.62
C PRO A 88 -18.71 -2.77 15.02
N ASP A 89 -19.88 -3.18 15.52
CA ASP A 89 -20.39 -2.82 16.86
C ASP A 89 -19.44 -3.15 18.03
N ASN A 90 -18.50 -4.09 17.85
CA ASN A 90 -17.59 -4.59 18.88
C ASN A 90 -16.18 -4.00 18.82
N TRP A 91 -15.98 -2.89 18.09
CA TRP A 91 -14.70 -2.20 18.05
C TRP A 91 -14.35 -1.54 19.39
N SER A 92 -13.05 -1.38 19.68
CA SER A 92 -12.58 -0.75 20.93
C SER A 92 -11.89 0.60 20.69
N LEU A 93 -12.11 1.57 21.56
CA LEU A 93 -11.36 2.83 21.57
C LEU A 93 -10.31 2.83 22.70
N THR A 94 -9.06 3.14 22.38
CA THR A 94 -7.98 3.35 23.36
C THR A 94 -7.44 4.77 23.25
N GLN A 95 -7.13 5.40 24.38
CA GLN A 95 -6.63 6.75 24.46
C GLN A 95 -5.35 6.75 25.29
N THR A 96 -4.29 7.34 24.76
CA THR A 96 -2.96 7.28 25.35
C THR A 96 -2.33 8.67 25.36
N PHE A 97 -1.73 9.03 26.49
CA PHE A 97 -0.98 10.27 26.67
C PHE A 97 0.49 9.95 26.90
N ASP A 98 1.36 10.87 26.48
CA ASP A 98 2.80 10.87 26.77
C ASP A 98 3.56 9.64 26.21
N GLU A 99 2.98 8.94 25.24
CA GLU A 99 3.64 7.88 24.49
C GLU A 99 4.11 8.38 23.12
N PRO A 100 5.31 7.97 22.64
CA PRO A 100 5.75 8.32 21.30
C PRO A 100 4.76 7.80 20.27
N PHE A 101 4.51 8.61 19.23
CA PHE A 101 3.61 8.18 18.15
C PHE A 101 4.22 6.97 17.44
N PRO A 102 3.46 5.86 17.31
CA PRO A 102 3.90 4.73 16.49
C PRO A 102 4.19 5.19 15.05
N LEU A 103 5.13 4.52 14.38
CA LEU A 103 5.45 4.82 12.96
C LEU A 103 4.24 4.62 12.04
N GLU A 104 3.33 3.75 12.46
CA GLU A 104 2.12 3.35 11.77
C GLU A 104 0.93 4.27 12.08
N ALA A 105 1.04 5.15 13.08
CA ALA A 105 -0.01 6.11 13.41
C ALA A 105 0.03 7.31 12.45
N VAL A 106 -1.14 7.76 12.02
CA VAL A 106 -1.27 8.97 11.22
C VAL A 106 -1.31 10.16 12.16
N ALA A 107 -0.34 11.06 12.06
CA ALA A 107 -0.26 12.27 12.88
C ALA A 107 -1.08 13.42 12.26
N MET A 108 -1.79 14.17 13.10
CA MET A 108 -2.43 15.42 12.71
C MET A 108 -1.38 16.52 12.48
N THR A 109 -1.58 17.36 11.47
CA THR A 109 -0.68 18.48 11.19
C THR A 109 -0.84 19.62 12.19
N ASN A 110 -2.05 19.82 12.71
CA ASN A 110 -2.42 21.03 13.46
C ASN A 110 -2.56 20.80 14.96
N LEU A 111 -2.64 19.54 15.40
CA LEU A 111 -2.77 19.14 16.80
C LEU A 111 -1.72 18.08 17.14
N PRO A 112 -1.25 18.00 18.40
CA PRO A 112 -0.31 16.98 18.86
C PRO A 112 -1.03 15.65 19.11
N VAL A 113 -1.73 15.16 18.08
CA VAL A 113 -2.55 13.95 18.13
C VAL A 113 -2.19 13.05 16.96
N ALA A 114 -2.13 11.74 17.19
CA ALA A 114 -2.03 10.73 16.15
C ALA A 114 -3.10 9.65 16.32
N LEU A 115 -3.56 9.09 15.20
CA LEU A 115 -4.54 8.02 15.16
C LEU A 115 -3.91 6.76 14.59
N PHE A 116 -4.11 5.64 15.28
CA PHE A 116 -3.78 4.31 14.79
C PHE A 116 -5.05 3.47 14.69
N ILE A 117 -5.29 2.88 13.52
CA ILE A 117 -6.46 2.04 13.26
C ILE A 117 -6.01 0.58 13.35
N LYS A 118 -6.60 -0.17 14.29
CA LYS A 118 -6.38 -1.61 14.46
C LYS A 118 -7.39 -2.37 13.60
N THR A 119 -6.93 -3.12 12.62
CA THR A 119 -7.74 -3.98 11.74
C THR A 119 -7.46 -5.47 11.99
N ASN A 120 -8.37 -6.36 11.55
CA ASN A 120 -8.22 -7.83 11.58
C ASN A 120 -6.96 -8.28 10.81
N SER A 121 -6.71 -7.63 9.69
CA SER A 121 -5.50 -7.70 8.87
C SER A 121 -4.68 -6.46 9.20
N HIS A 122 -3.59 -6.58 9.95
CA HIS A 122 -2.67 -5.49 10.25
C HIS A 122 -2.36 -4.63 9.00
N PHE A 123 -3.06 -3.51 8.81
CA PHE A 123 -2.70 -2.51 7.79
C PHE A 123 -1.66 -1.56 8.41
N VAL A 124 -0.59 -2.18 8.91
CA VAL A 124 0.74 -1.57 8.88
C VAL A 124 0.95 -1.18 7.42
N LYS A 125 1.65 -0.08 7.11
CA LYS A 125 2.24 0.07 5.78
C LYS A 125 3.09 -1.19 5.55
N GLN A 126 2.50 -2.21 4.92
CA GLN A 126 3.18 -3.48 4.72
C GLN A 126 4.19 -3.18 3.63
N SER A 127 5.36 -2.75 4.06
CA SER A 127 6.52 -2.62 3.22
C SER A 127 7.03 -4.03 2.99
N ALA A 128 6.84 -4.56 1.80
CA ALA A 128 7.33 -5.87 1.41
C ALA A 128 8.47 -5.69 0.42
N ILE A 129 9.50 -6.50 0.61
CA ILE A 129 10.58 -6.67 -0.36
C ILE A 129 10.39 -8.06 -0.96
N ALA A 130 10.37 -8.11 -2.28
CA ALA A 130 10.39 -9.34 -3.04
C ALA A 130 11.53 -9.32 -4.04
N TYR A 131 11.77 -10.47 -4.65
CA TYR A 131 12.84 -10.73 -5.58
C TYR A 131 12.27 -11.50 -6.76
N VAL A 132 12.73 -11.12 -7.96
CA VAL A 132 12.43 -11.84 -9.18
C VAL A 132 13.73 -12.27 -9.84
N LYS A 133 13.87 -13.58 -10.07
CA LYS A 133 15.05 -14.19 -10.69
C LYS A 133 14.68 -14.89 -11.98
N ALA A 134 15.50 -14.76 -13.02
CA ALA A 134 15.33 -15.55 -14.23
C ALA A 134 15.85 -16.98 -14.02
N LEU A 135 14.97 -17.98 -14.14
CA LEU A 135 15.34 -19.41 -14.20
C LEU A 135 15.66 -19.85 -15.63
N SER A 136 15.06 -19.19 -16.61
CA SER A 136 15.37 -19.35 -18.03
C SER A 136 15.13 -18.06 -18.80
N GLY A 137 15.70 -17.94 -20.00
CA GLY A 137 15.85 -16.64 -20.65
C GLY A 137 17.02 -15.86 -20.04
N LYS A 138 17.39 -14.75 -20.67
CA LYS A 138 18.45 -13.87 -20.17
C LYS A 138 17.92 -12.46 -19.98
N THR A 139 17.90 -12.02 -18.74
CA THR A 139 17.57 -10.65 -18.34
C THR A 139 18.83 -9.79 -18.24
N LEU A 140 18.67 -8.47 -18.12
CA LEU A 140 19.81 -7.56 -17.90
C LEU A 140 20.52 -7.82 -16.56
N GLN A 141 19.77 -8.19 -15.53
CA GLN A 141 20.27 -8.54 -14.20
C GLN A 141 19.80 -9.95 -13.84
N GLN A 142 20.57 -10.67 -13.04
CA GLN A 142 20.23 -12.04 -12.65
C GLN A 142 19.05 -12.10 -11.67
N SER A 143 18.94 -11.08 -10.80
CA SER A 143 17.87 -10.92 -9.81
C SER A 143 17.48 -9.45 -9.71
N TYR A 144 16.21 -9.19 -9.44
CA TYR A 144 15.63 -7.87 -9.31
C TYR A 144 14.93 -7.75 -7.97
N GLN A 145 15.27 -6.72 -7.19
CA GLN A 145 14.55 -6.41 -5.96
C GLN A 145 13.30 -5.58 -6.29
N LEU A 146 12.16 -5.99 -5.76
CA LEU A 146 10.89 -5.29 -5.85
C LEU A 146 10.54 -4.76 -4.45
N ASN A 147 10.18 -3.49 -4.37
CA ASN A 147 9.72 -2.83 -3.16
C ASN A 147 8.24 -2.50 -3.33
N SER A 148 7.43 -2.78 -2.29
CA SER A 148 5.99 -2.45 -2.29
C SER A 148 5.69 -0.95 -2.43
N ASP A 149 6.67 -0.09 -2.17
CA ASP A 149 6.55 1.37 -2.29
C ASP A 149 6.75 1.85 -3.73
N GLU A 150 7.42 1.05 -4.57
CA GLU A 150 7.72 1.36 -5.96
C GLU A 150 6.61 0.75 -6.84
N GLY A 151 5.62 1.58 -7.19
CA GLY A 151 4.29 1.12 -7.62
C GLY A 151 4.21 0.00 -8.67
N ARG A 152 4.92 0.11 -9.81
CA ARG A 152 4.76 -0.83 -10.95
C ARG A 152 6.08 -1.25 -11.57
N TYR A 153 6.30 -2.56 -11.65
CA TYR A 153 7.44 -3.20 -12.29
C TYR A 153 7.07 -3.82 -13.65
N ASN A 154 7.34 -3.07 -14.71
CA ASN A 154 7.15 -3.50 -16.09
C ASN A 154 8.12 -4.62 -16.52
N ILE A 155 7.59 -5.63 -17.20
CA ILE A 155 8.31 -6.77 -17.76
C ILE A 155 8.12 -6.79 -19.28
N GLY A 156 9.22 -6.97 -20.02
CA GLY A 156 9.14 -7.06 -21.46
C GLY A 156 10.49 -7.18 -22.17
N ARG A 157 10.42 -7.24 -23.50
CA ARG A 157 11.61 -7.25 -24.36
C ARG A 157 12.17 -5.84 -24.53
N ASP A 158 13.49 -5.72 -24.39
CA ASP A 158 14.28 -4.48 -24.35
C ASP A 158 13.91 -3.55 -23.19
N GLU A 159 14.90 -2.81 -22.67
CA GLU A 159 14.71 -1.89 -21.54
C GLU A 159 13.85 -0.68 -21.94
N LYS A 160 14.17 -0.06 -23.08
CA LYS A 160 13.37 1.02 -23.67
C LYS A 160 12.63 0.48 -24.87
N ALA A 161 11.40 0.05 -24.64
CA ALA A 161 10.55 -0.49 -25.69
C ALA A 161 9.67 0.61 -26.28
N GLN A 162 9.65 0.75 -27.60
CA GLN A 162 8.71 1.64 -28.29
C GLN A 162 7.37 0.91 -28.48
N SER A 163 6.28 1.55 -28.06
CA SER A 163 4.91 1.08 -28.30
C SER A 163 4.50 1.32 -29.75
N ASP A 164 3.42 0.67 -30.17
CA ASP A 164 2.85 0.84 -31.51
C ASP A 164 2.35 2.28 -31.75
N GLU A 165 2.09 3.03 -30.67
CA GLU A 165 1.70 4.44 -30.68
C GLU A 165 2.90 5.41 -30.65
N GLY A 166 4.13 4.89 -30.67
CA GLY A 166 5.36 5.67 -30.75
C GLY A 166 5.93 6.15 -29.41
N TYR A 167 5.25 5.89 -28.30
CA TYR A 167 5.74 6.20 -26.95
C TYR A 167 6.81 5.20 -26.49
N PHE A 168 7.71 5.64 -25.62
CA PHE A 168 8.70 4.76 -24.99
C PHE A 168 8.21 4.30 -23.62
N ARG A 169 8.22 2.97 -23.41
CA ARG A 169 8.01 2.31 -22.13
C ARG A 169 9.35 1.83 -21.59
N THR A 170 9.57 2.03 -20.29
CA THR A 170 10.68 1.41 -19.57
C THR A 170 10.22 0.06 -18.99
N ASN A 171 10.88 -1.02 -19.38
CA ASN A 171 10.78 -2.32 -18.75
C ASN A 171 11.85 -2.42 -17.66
N HIS A 172 11.43 -2.55 -16.40
CA HIS A 172 12.34 -2.71 -15.26
C HIS A 172 12.98 -4.11 -15.27
N ILE A 173 12.20 -5.12 -15.65
CA ILE A 173 12.68 -6.49 -15.90
C ILE A 173 12.72 -6.69 -17.41
N ALA A 174 13.87 -6.37 -17.99
CA ALA A 174 14.06 -6.37 -19.44
C ALA A 174 14.80 -7.60 -19.93
N PHE A 175 14.28 -8.17 -21.03
CA PHE A 175 14.91 -9.24 -21.79
C PHE A 175 15.52 -8.65 -23.07
N PRO A 176 16.86 -8.57 -23.18
CA PRO A 176 17.48 -7.96 -24.34
C PRO A 176 17.17 -8.75 -25.62
N SER A 177 16.80 -8.04 -26.69
CA SER A 177 16.54 -8.65 -28.01
C SER A 177 17.81 -9.17 -28.70
N ASN A 178 18.98 -8.61 -28.35
CA ASN A 178 20.30 -9.04 -28.82
C ASN A 178 20.91 -10.17 -27.98
N SER A 179 20.14 -10.77 -27.07
CA SER A 179 20.59 -11.91 -26.26
C SER A 179 20.83 -13.15 -27.11
N GLU A 180 21.80 -13.96 -26.72
CA GLU A 180 22.06 -15.29 -27.28
C GLU A 180 20.96 -16.31 -26.89
N ASP A 181 20.17 -16.04 -25.85
CA ASP A 181 19.01 -16.88 -25.53
C ASP A 181 17.83 -16.53 -26.45
N GLU A 182 17.63 -17.39 -27.45
CA GLU A 182 16.56 -17.30 -28.45
C GLU A 182 15.16 -17.19 -27.83
N ARG A 183 14.96 -17.67 -26.60
CA ARG A 183 13.67 -17.61 -25.90
C ARG A 183 13.20 -16.16 -25.68
N ASN A 184 14.15 -15.21 -25.56
CA ASN A 184 13.84 -13.79 -25.40
C ASN A 184 13.05 -13.23 -26.59
N LYS A 185 13.14 -13.82 -27.78
CA LYS A 185 12.41 -13.37 -28.98
C LYS A 185 10.90 -13.58 -28.85
N TYR A 186 10.46 -14.51 -28.02
CA TYR A 186 9.04 -14.78 -27.75
C TYR A 186 8.46 -13.88 -26.65
N ILE A 187 9.25 -12.96 -26.11
CA ILE A 187 8.75 -11.97 -25.17
C ILE A 187 8.34 -10.73 -25.94
N SER A 188 7.15 -10.24 -25.60
CA SER A 188 6.60 -9.02 -26.17
C SER A 188 7.29 -7.80 -25.56
N ARG A 189 7.37 -6.71 -26.30
CA ARG A 189 7.86 -5.41 -25.79
C ARG A 189 7.08 -4.95 -24.55
N GLN A 190 5.78 -5.22 -24.53
CA GLN A 190 4.89 -5.01 -23.40
C GLN A 190 4.23 -6.34 -23.03
N HIS A 191 4.81 -7.08 -22.08
CA HIS A 191 4.40 -8.47 -21.83
C HIS A 191 3.63 -8.65 -20.53
N ALA A 192 4.17 -8.13 -19.42
CA ALA A 192 3.55 -8.26 -18.11
C ALA A 192 4.00 -7.12 -17.20
N HIS A 193 3.38 -7.01 -16.04
CA HIS A 193 3.91 -6.21 -14.94
C HIS A 193 3.56 -6.82 -13.59
N ILE A 194 4.35 -6.44 -12.59
CA ILE A 194 4.08 -6.74 -11.19
C ILE A 194 3.80 -5.42 -10.48
N GLU A 195 2.79 -5.40 -9.62
CA GLU A 195 2.48 -4.26 -8.76
C GLU A 195 2.10 -4.71 -7.36
N TRP A 196 2.30 -3.83 -6.39
CA TRP A 196 1.87 -4.08 -5.02
C TRP A 196 0.39 -3.72 -4.86
N ASN A 197 -0.43 -4.71 -4.52
CA ASN A 197 -1.80 -4.46 -4.12
C ASN A 197 -1.81 -4.15 -2.63
N LYS A 198 -2.06 -2.88 -2.31
CA LYS A 198 -2.10 -2.40 -0.93
C LYS A 198 -3.17 -3.13 -0.11
N ASN A 199 -4.36 -3.35 -0.67
CA ASN A 199 -5.51 -3.94 0.01
C ASN A 199 -5.22 -5.40 0.42
N LEU A 200 -4.64 -6.17 -0.49
CA LEU A 200 -4.30 -7.57 -0.22
C LEU A 200 -2.95 -7.73 0.49
N ALA A 201 -2.17 -6.65 0.55
CA ALA A 201 -0.77 -6.64 0.95
C ALA A 201 0.04 -7.76 0.30
N LYS A 202 -0.08 -7.86 -1.04
CA LYS A 202 0.60 -8.85 -1.87
C LYS A 202 1.10 -8.25 -3.16
N PHE A 203 2.16 -8.84 -3.70
CA PHE A 203 2.55 -8.59 -5.08
C PHE A 203 1.60 -9.32 -6.02
N MET A 204 1.14 -8.60 -7.04
CA MET A 204 0.20 -9.07 -8.03
C MET A 204 0.85 -9.07 -9.41
N LEU A 205 0.70 -10.17 -10.13
CA LEU A 205 1.10 -10.30 -11.53
C LEU A 205 -0.07 -9.98 -12.46
N PHE A 206 0.19 -9.14 -13.45
CA PHE A 206 -0.74 -8.80 -14.52
C PHE A 206 -0.13 -9.09 -15.89
N ALA A 207 -0.97 -9.55 -16.81
CA ALA A 207 -0.60 -9.62 -18.22
C ALA A 207 -0.84 -8.26 -18.88
N ASP A 208 0.07 -7.81 -19.74
CA ASP A 208 -0.16 -6.65 -20.61
C ASP A 208 -0.67 -7.08 -22.00
N GLU A 209 -0.90 -6.13 -22.90
CA GLU A 209 -1.43 -6.39 -24.25
C GLU A 209 -0.65 -7.44 -25.04
N GLY A 210 0.68 -7.48 -24.88
CA GLY A 210 1.52 -8.49 -25.52
C GLY A 210 1.61 -9.83 -24.78
N GLY A 211 1.04 -9.92 -23.57
CA GLY A 211 1.03 -11.08 -22.69
C GLY A 211 -0.29 -11.87 -22.66
N VAL A 212 -1.34 -11.37 -23.34
CA VAL A 212 -2.65 -12.01 -23.44
C VAL A 212 -2.87 -12.65 -24.83
N PRO A 213 -3.75 -13.67 -24.95
CA PRO A 213 -4.09 -14.27 -26.24
C PRO A 213 -4.65 -13.22 -27.24
N PRO A 214 -4.42 -13.39 -28.57
CA PRO A 214 -3.81 -14.52 -29.25
C PRO A 214 -2.26 -14.49 -29.25
N ARG A 215 -1.66 -13.48 -28.64
CA ARG A 215 -0.20 -13.29 -28.57
C ARG A 215 0.43 -14.25 -27.53
N ASN A 216 1.72 -14.06 -27.29
CA ASN A 216 2.53 -14.82 -26.36
C ASN A 216 1.96 -14.70 -24.93
N LYS A 217 1.62 -15.83 -24.30
CA LYS A 217 0.79 -15.86 -23.09
C LYS A 217 1.62 -15.78 -21.81
N VAL A 218 1.14 -14.99 -20.85
CA VAL A 218 1.60 -15.05 -19.46
C VAL A 218 0.88 -16.20 -18.74
N LYS A 219 1.65 -17.00 -18.01
CA LYS A 219 1.12 -18.05 -17.14
C LYS A 219 1.79 -17.97 -15.77
N LEU A 220 1.06 -18.33 -14.75
CA LEU A 220 1.56 -18.45 -13.38
C LEU A 220 1.48 -19.90 -12.96
N ARG A 221 2.60 -20.50 -12.55
CA ARG A 221 2.63 -21.83 -11.95
C ARG A 221 2.84 -21.70 -10.45
N SER A 222 1.87 -22.19 -9.68
CA SER A 222 1.95 -22.19 -8.22
C SER A 222 3.03 -23.15 -7.72
N ALA A 223 3.91 -22.71 -6.81
CA ALA A 223 4.92 -23.59 -6.19
C ALA A 223 4.27 -24.68 -5.33
N LEU A 224 3.22 -24.32 -4.59
CA LEU A 224 2.56 -25.23 -3.64
C LEU A 224 1.74 -26.32 -4.34
N THR A 225 1.01 -25.95 -5.39
CA THR A 225 0.01 -26.84 -6.03
C THR A 225 0.44 -27.33 -7.40
N GLU A 226 1.51 -26.77 -7.95
CA GLU A 226 1.99 -26.99 -9.33
C GLU A 226 0.98 -26.65 -10.44
N LYS A 227 -0.17 -26.08 -10.08
CA LYS A 227 -1.21 -25.69 -11.03
C LYS A 227 -0.74 -24.51 -11.86
N ILE A 228 -1.02 -24.58 -13.16
CA ILE A 228 -0.73 -23.51 -14.11
C ILE A 228 -2.00 -22.74 -14.40
N LEU A 229 -2.01 -21.47 -14.00
CA LEU A 229 -3.03 -20.50 -14.35
C LEU A 229 -2.59 -19.68 -15.57
N LYS A 230 -3.48 -19.48 -16.52
CA LYS A 230 -3.21 -18.67 -17.72
C LYS A 230 -3.90 -17.33 -17.56
N LEU A 231 -3.14 -16.24 -17.75
CA LEU A 231 -3.70 -14.91 -17.69
C LEU A 231 -4.33 -14.58 -19.06
N HIS A 232 -5.63 -14.31 -19.06
CA HIS A 232 -6.43 -14.12 -20.27
C HIS A 232 -6.88 -12.67 -20.49
N ALA A 233 -6.77 -11.82 -19.47
CA ALA A 233 -7.21 -10.44 -19.48
C ALA A 233 -6.14 -9.56 -18.82
N THR A 234 -6.08 -8.30 -19.23
CA THR A 234 -5.09 -7.35 -18.69
C THR A 234 -5.53 -6.72 -17.36
N GLN A 235 -6.82 -6.80 -17.05
CA GLN A 235 -7.42 -6.20 -15.85
C GLN A 235 -7.47 -7.15 -14.65
N ILE A 236 -7.12 -8.43 -14.82
CA ILE A 236 -7.24 -9.44 -13.75
C ILE A 236 -5.85 -9.83 -13.27
N GLY A 237 -5.47 -9.29 -12.11
CA GLY A 237 -4.22 -9.62 -11.44
C GLY A 237 -4.26 -10.98 -10.74
N GLN A 238 -3.11 -11.62 -10.61
CA GLN A 238 -2.94 -12.88 -9.90
C GLN A 238 -1.96 -12.70 -8.75
N GLU A 239 -2.32 -13.19 -7.57
CA GLU A 239 -1.45 -13.15 -6.38
C GLU A 239 -0.16 -13.95 -6.63
N LEU A 240 0.98 -13.39 -6.21
CA LEU A 240 2.27 -14.06 -6.22
C LEU A 240 2.63 -14.57 -4.82
N GLU A 241 2.91 -15.87 -4.74
CA GLU A 241 3.36 -16.55 -3.52
C GLU A 241 4.83 -16.98 -3.64
N GLU A 242 5.46 -17.25 -2.49
CA GLU A 242 6.85 -17.72 -2.42
C GLU A 242 7.10 -18.93 -3.35
N GLY A 243 8.11 -18.80 -4.22
CA GLY A 243 8.54 -19.83 -5.15
C GLY A 243 7.71 -19.92 -6.43
N ASP A 244 6.67 -19.11 -6.59
CA ASP A 244 5.83 -19.14 -7.79
C ASP A 244 6.63 -18.82 -9.05
N GLN A 245 6.26 -19.48 -10.14
CA GLN A 245 6.94 -19.36 -11.42
C GLN A 245 6.09 -18.59 -12.43
N ILE A 246 6.62 -17.49 -12.92
CA ILE A 246 6.02 -16.65 -13.95
C ILE A 246 6.57 -17.08 -15.30
N ILE A 247 5.70 -17.63 -16.15
CA ILE A 247 6.05 -18.12 -17.47
C ILE A 247 5.63 -17.07 -18.50
N LEU A 248 6.61 -16.58 -19.26
CA LEU A 248 6.44 -15.54 -20.28
C LEU A 248 6.59 -16.17 -21.66
N GLY A 249 5.61 -15.93 -22.53
CA GLY A 249 5.54 -16.49 -23.86
C GLY A 249 5.55 -18.02 -23.88
N GLU A 250 6.52 -18.60 -24.59
CA GLU A 250 6.58 -20.06 -24.75
C GLU A 250 7.36 -20.76 -23.65
N SER A 251 8.47 -20.17 -23.19
CA SER A 251 9.46 -20.91 -22.41
C SER A 251 10.35 -20.09 -21.48
N VAL A 252 10.13 -18.77 -21.34
CA VAL A 252 10.89 -17.98 -20.36
C VAL A 252 10.22 -18.10 -19.00
N VAL A 253 11.02 -18.33 -17.97
CA VAL A 253 10.55 -18.57 -16.61
C VAL A 253 11.29 -17.66 -15.65
N LEU A 254 10.52 -16.87 -14.91
CA LEU A 254 10.97 -16.13 -13.74
C LEU A 254 10.46 -16.84 -12.48
N GLU A 255 11.22 -16.77 -11.40
CA GLU A 255 10.84 -17.20 -10.06
C GLU A 255 10.64 -15.99 -9.17
N PHE A 256 9.58 -16.01 -8.38
CA PHE A 256 9.26 -14.99 -7.40
C PHE A 256 9.57 -15.48 -5.99
N SER A 257 10.19 -14.64 -5.17
CA SER A 257 10.54 -14.95 -3.78
C SER A 257 10.48 -13.70 -2.90
N TYR A 258 10.11 -13.85 -1.63
CA TYR A 258 10.22 -12.84 -0.58
C TYR A 258 11.60 -12.89 0.12
N GLN A 259 12.41 -13.92 -0.13
CA GLN A 259 13.75 -14.04 0.42
C GLN A 259 14.81 -13.61 -0.59
N PRO A 260 15.86 -12.91 -0.17
CA PRO A 260 17.01 -12.68 -1.03
C PRO A 260 17.64 -14.02 -1.38
N THR A 261 17.68 -14.37 -2.67
CA THR A 261 18.42 -15.55 -3.12
C THR A 261 19.90 -15.34 -2.84
N ALA A 262 20.46 -16.09 -1.89
CA ALA A 262 21.89 -16.09 -1.59
C ALA A 262 22.71 -16.41 -2.85
N HIS A 263 23.82 -15.71 -3.02
CA HIS A 263 24.82 -15.99 -4.04
C HIS A 263 25.45 -17.36 -3.76
N GLU A 264 25.21 -18.33 -4.64
CA GLU A 264 26.18 -19.40 -4.95
C GLU A 264 26.96 -19.03 -6.21
#